data_AF-A0A9P1MJA2-F1
#
_entry.id   AF-A0A9P1MJA2-F1
#
_cell.length_a   1.000
_cell.length_b   1.000
_cell.length_c   1.000
_cell.angle_alpha   90.00
_cell.angle_beta   90.00
_cell.angle_gamma   90.00
#
_symmetry.space_group_name_H-M   'P 1'
#
loop_
_entity.id
_entity.type
_entity.pdbx_description
1 polymer ?
#
loop_
_entity_poly.entity_id
_entity_poly.type
_entity_poly.pdbx_seq_one_letter_code
_entity_poly.pdbx_strand_id
1 'polypeptide(L)'
;MTGCYSCHEGATLRLKCMSTIDSWISLQCEQETFLIECAPWEPMNELRHNTQVAIFKGLCKTTCAGTTEEVDIHASLNWKAEIETMSEERVSRTDSRNIDWKPMLLTFLLQWKKSILILVILTIVPGAIYLLTASILSGMLIKVTNFIRIIIIGVQKVASLLITLASEPAGPQPAVDI
;
A
#
# COMPACT_ATOMS: atom_id res chain seq x y z
N MET A 1 22.73 18.83 5.51
CA MET A 1 22.40 18.55 6.92
C MET A 1 23.11 17.28 7.34
N THR A 2 23.65 17.21 8.55
CA THR A 2 24.40 16.06 9.07
C THR A 2 24.09 15.84 10.54
N GLY A 3 23.88 14.59 10.96
CA GLY A 3 23.63 14.24 12.35
C GLY A 3 22.80 12.98 12.48
N CYS A 4 21.99 12.89 13.52
CA CYS A 4 21.14 11.74 13.79
C CYS A 4 19.64 12.05 13.76
N TYR A 5 18.85 11.02 13.50
CA TYR A 5 17.39 11.05 13.69
C TYR A 5 17.00 10.30 14.96
N SER A 6 15.91 10.72 15.60
CA SER A 6 15.38 10.18 16.86
C SER A 6 16.40 10.17 18.00
N CYS A 7 17.19 11.24 18.15
CA CYS A 7 18.23 11.39 19.16
C CYS A 7 18.16 12.78 19.81
N HIS A 8 18.56 12.91 21.07
CA HIS A 8 18.66 14.22 21.74
C HIS A 8 19.61 15.18 21.02
N GLU A 9 20.68 14.67 20.38
CA GLU A 9 21.59 15.58 19.69
C GLU A 9 21.03 16.16 18.38
N GLY A 10 19.98 15.56 17.82
CA GLY A 10 19.38 15.94 16.55
C GLY A 10 20.36 15.99 15.37
N ALA A 11 20.00 16.77 14.36
CA ALA A 11 20.80 16.97 13.17
C ALA A 11 21.09 18.45 12.93
N THR A 12 22.31 18.73 12.46
CA THR A 12 22.79 20.08 12.22
C THR A 12 22.67 20.43 10.75
N LEU A 13 21.96 21.51 10.47
CA LEU A 13 21.89 22.16 9.18
C LEU A 13 22.91 23.30 9.15
N ARG A 14 23.84 23.23 8.21
CA ARG A 14 24.81 24.29 7.93
C ARG A 14 24.40 25.02 6.69
N LEU A 15 24.20 26.33 6.79
CA LEU A 15 23.84 27.18 5.67
C LEU A 15 24.62 28.48 5.71
N LYS A 16 24.89 29.02 4.53
CA LYS A 16 25.47 30.35 4.36
C LYS A 16 24.40 31.29 3.87
N CYS A 17 24.42 32.52 4.38
CA CYS A 17 23.53 33.57 3.92
C CYS A 17 24.34 34.82 3.56
N MET A 18 24.14 35.31 2.34
CA MET A 18 24.78 36.53 1.85
C MET A 18 23.77 37.67 1.81
N SER A 19 24.17 38.83 2.31
CA SER A 19 23.41 40.08 2.20
C SER A 19 24.37 41.24 1.97
N THR A 20 23.91 42.35 1.37
CA THR A 20 24.71 43.57 1.22
C THR A 20 24.89 44.33 2.53
N ILE A 21 24.04 44.06 3.52
CA ILE A 21 24.07 44.63 4.86
C ILE A 21 23.91 43.53 5.91
N ASP A 22 24.49 43.76 7.08
CA ASP A 22 24.37 42.87 8.22
C ASP A 22 22.92 42.85 8.69
N SER A 23 22.33 41.66 8.71
CA SER A 23 20.91 41.47 8.99
C SER A 23 20.62 40.09 9.55
N TRP A 24 19.50 39.99 10.25
CA TRP A 24 18.95 38.71 10.72
C TRP A 24 17.65 38.46 10.00
N ILE A 25 17.50 37.28 9.39
CA ILE A 25 16.28 36.90 8.70
C ILE A 25 15.69 35.63 9.30
N SER A 26 14.38 35.48 9.14
CA SER A 26 13.65 34.30 9.55
C SER A 26 13.68 33.26 8.44
N LEU A 27 14.13 32.06 8.76
CA LEU A 27 14.02 30.87 7.93
C LEU A 27 12.90 29.99 8.50
N GLN A 28 11.78 29.93 7.80
CA GLN A 28 10.59 29.21 8.21
C GLN A 28 10.52 27.87 7.50
N CYS A 29 10.71 26.79 8.24
CA CYS A 29 10.53 25.41 7.77
C CYS A 29 9.16 24.88 8.24
N GLU A 30 8.79 23.66 7.84
CA GLU A 30 7.45 23.10 8.10
C GLU A 30 6.98 23.19 9.57
N GLN A 31 7.86 22.91 10.53
CA GLN A 31 7.52 22.80 11.95
C GLN A 31 8.34 23.73 12.85
N GLU A 32 9.37 24.38 12.30
CA GLU A 32 10.35 25.15 13.06
C GLU A 32 10.71 26.44 12.32
N THR A 33 11.01 27.48 13.07
CA THR A 33 11.47 28.76 12.54
C THR A 33 12.80 29.10 13.17
N PHE A 34 13.77 29.43 12.33
CA PHE A 34 15.12 29.75 12.73
C PHE A 34 15.46 31.21 12.40
N LEU A 35 16.27 31.85 13.23
CA LEU A 35 16.90 33.12 12.91
C LEU A 35 18.29 32.83 12.36
N ILE A 36 18.58 33.35 11.17
CA ILE A 36 19.88 33.21 10.51
C ILE A 36 20.50 34.58 10.28
N GLU A 37 21.80 34.65 10.50
CA GLU A 37 22.62 35.83 10.25
C GLU A 37 22.99 35.86 8.76
N CYS A 38 22.86 37.03 8.15
CA CYS A 38 23.18 37.29 6.75
C CYS A 38 24.05 38.53 6.65
N ALA A 39 25.17 38.43 5.94
CA ALA A 39 26.11 39.53 5.82
C ALA A 39 26.99 39.39 4.56
N PRO A 40 27.75 40.44 4.18
CA PRO A 40 28.57 40.41 2.96
C PRO A 40 29.67 39.35 2.96
N TRP A 41 30.10 38.89 4.14
CA TRP A 41 31.14 37.86 4.31
C TRP A 41 30.60 36.43 4.36
N GLU A 42 29.30 36.23 4.13
CA GLU A 42 28.64 34.91 4.13
C GLU A 42 28.82 34.10 5.44
N PRO A 43 28.31 34.58 6.59
CA PRO A 43 28.40 33.86 7.84
C PRO A 43 27.83 32.44 7.73
N MET A 44 28.52 31.49 8.37
CA MET A 44 28.06 30.10 8.48
C MET A 44 27.10 29.97 9.67
N ASN A 45 25.85 29.66 9.37
CA ASN A 45 24.81 29.43 10.36
C ASN A 45 24.69 27.93 10.64
N GLU A 46 24.74 27.54 11.91
CA GLU A 46 24.50 26.16 12.36
C GLU A 46 23.16 26.08 13.08
N LEU A 47 22.18 25.45 12.42
CA LEU A 47 20.83 25.27 12.95
C LEU A 47 20.63 23.83 13.39
N ARG A 48 20.03 23.62 14.56
CA ARG A 48 19.75 22.29 15.09
C ARG A 48 18.29 21.95 14.87
N HIS A 49 18.05 20.87 14.15
CA HIS A 49 16.72 20.36 13.86
C HIS A 49 16.57 18.95 14.42
N ASN A 50 15.48 18.68 15.12
CA ASN A 50 15.18 17.35 15.61
C ASN A 50 14.18 16.68 14.68
N THR A 51 14.50 15.48 14.21
CA THR A 51 13.64 14.74 13.30
C THR A 51 13.61 13.26 13.66
N GLN A 52 12.47 12.63 13.44
CA GLN A 52 12.25 11.21 13.73
C GLN A 52 12.45 10.31 12.51
N VAL A 53 12.79 10.89 11.35
CA VAL A 53 12.93 10.17 10.09
C VAL A 53 14.37 10.11 9.61
N ALA A 54 14.76 8.97 9.05
CA ALA A 54 16.10 8.77 8.51
C ALA A 54 16.36 9.55 7.21
N ILE A 55 15.32 9.84 6.44
CA ILE A 55 15.40 10.64 5.21
C ILE A 55 14.60 11.91 5.45
N PHE A 56 15.29 13.05 5.53
CA PHE A 56 14.67 14.36 5.67
C PHE A 56 14.53 15.00 4.29
N LYS A 57 13.30 15.41 3.98
CA LYS A 57 12.94 16.23 2.82
C LYS A 57 12.05 17.36 3.33
N GLY A 58 12.56 18.59 3.32
CA GLY A 58 11.84 19.72 3.87
C GLY A 58 12.04 20.96 3.02
N LEU A 59 10.97 21.72 2.85
CA LEU A 59 10.99 23.03 2.19
C LEU A 59 11.01 24.12 3.26
N CYS A 60 12.01 24.98 3.22
CA CYS A 60 12.09 26.17 4.06
C CYS A 60 11.91 27.42 3.21
N LYS A 61 11.26 28.44 3.77
CA LYS A 61 11.05 29.72 3.11
C LYS A 61 11.69 30.82 3.92
N THR A 62 12.27 31.79 3.25
CA THR A 62 12.76 33.01 3.90
C THR A 62 12.29 34.22 3.13
N THR A 63 12.11 35.35 3.81
CA THR A 63 11.69 36.60 3.19
C THR A 63 12.74 37.67 3.47
N CYS A 64 13.30 38.24 2.41
CA CYS A 64 14.28 39.32 2.48
C CYS A 64 13.77 40.48 1.60
N ALA A 65 13.71 41.70 2.15
CA ALA A 65 13.27 42.90 1.42
C ALA A 65 11.94 42.75 0.64
N GLY A 66 11.03 41.88 1.10
CA GLY A 66 9.73 41.62 0.46
C GLY A 66 9.73 40.53 -0.62
N THR A 67 10.89 39.93 -0.95
CA THR A 67 10.98 38.75 -1.82
C THR A 67 11.06 37.49 -0.96
N THR A 68 10.24 36.49 -1.29
CA THR A 68 10.26 35.18 -0.64
C THR A 68 11.07 34.20 -1.48
N GLU A 69 12.08 33.61 -0.87
CA GLU A 69 12.94 32.58 -1.45
C GLU A 69 12.65 31.22 -0.80
N GLU A 70 12.72 30.16 -1.59
CA GLU A 70 12.49 28.78 -1.13
C GLU A 70 13.79 27.97 -1.18
N VAL A 71 14.04 27.21 -0.11
CA VAL A 71 15.22 26.38 0.09
C VAL A 71 14.77 24.94 0.30
N ASP A 72 15.10 24.08 -0.64
CA ASP A 72 14.80 22.65 -0.57
C ASP A 72 15.97 21.90 0.11
N ILE A 73 15.66 21.14 1.16
CA ILE A 73 16.64 20.44 2.00
C ILE A 73 16.42 18.95 1.86
N HIS A 74 17.43 18.25 1.31
CA HIS A 74 17.48 16.79 1.22
C HIS A 74 18.66 16.26 2.03
N ALA A 75 18.38 15.34 2.96
CA ALA A 75 19.44 14.72 3.77
C ALA A 75 19.11 13.29 4.19
N SER A 76 20.16 12.49 4.35
CA SER A 76 20.12 11.16 4.97
C SER A 76 20.81 11.23 6.32
N LEU A 77 20.09 10.83 7.38
CA LEU A 77 20.54 10.91 8.77
C LEU A 77 20.78 9.50 9.32
N ASN A 78 21.76 9.40 10.23
CA ASN A 78 22.09 8.14 10.86
C ASN A 78 21.26 7.92 12.12
N TRP A 79 20.94 6.67 12.44
CA TRP A 79 20.31 6.38 13.72
C TRP A 79 21.36 6.41 14.83
N LYS A 80 21.02 6.99 15.98
CA LYS A 80 21.78 6.84 17.22
C LYS A 80 20.85 6.36 18.32
N ALA A 81 21.24 5.27 18.99
CA ALA A 81 20.61 4.88 20.25
C ALA A 81 21.01 5.90 21.31
N GLU A 82 20.02 6.55 21.92
CA GLU A 82 20.26 7.36 23.12
C GLU A 82 20.51 6.40 24.27
N ILE A 83 21.79 6.24 24.64
CA ILE A 83 22.15 5.58 25.90
C ILE A 83 22.05 6.68 26.94
N GLU A 84 20.97 6.69 27.72
CA GLU A 84 20.87 7.51 28.93
C GLU A 84 21.90 7.02 29.96
N THR A 85 23.17 7.39 29.77
CA THR A 85 24.17 7.23 30.81
C THR A 85 24.13 8.46 31.70
N MET A 86 23.34 8.40 32.76
CA MET A 86 23.65 9.17 33.95
C MET A 86 25.05 8.77 34.43
N SER A 87 25.91 9.79 34.56
CA SER A 87 27.19 9.83 35.28
C SER A 87 28.33 8.88 34.86
N GLU A 88 29.41 9.55 34.45
CA GLU A 88 30.80 9.34 34.86
C GLU A 88 31.65 8.23 34.20
N GLU A 89 32.61 8.75 33.43
CA GLU A 89 34.02 8.33 33.35
C GLU A 89 34.42 6.94 32.80
N ARG A 90 35.46 7.03 31.96
CA ARG A 90 36.34 5.96 31.41
C ARG A 90 35.79 5.17 30.24
N VAL A 91 36.09 5.73 29.08
CA VAL A 91 36.39 5.00 27.85
C VAL A 91 37.53 3.99 28.11
N SER A 92 37.19 2.71 28.29
CA SER A 92 38.10 1.61 27.98
C SER A 92 37.33 0.29 27.83
N ARG A 93 37.24 -0.17 26.57
CA ARG A 93 37.02 -1.54 26.07
C ARG A 93 35.85 -2.38 26.60
N THR A 94 35.32 -3.17 25.64
CA THR A 94 34.39 -4.32 25.77
C THR A 94 32.97 -3.93 26.23
N ASP A 95 31.88 -4.27 25.54
CA ASP A 95 31.54 -5.57 24.98
C ASP A 95 30.44 -5.40 23.89
N SER A 96 30.65 -6.03 22.73
CA SER A 96 29.76 -5.99 21.56
C SER A 96 28.69 -7.09 21.67
N ARG A 97 27.93 -7.13 22.77
CA ARG A 97 26.85 -8.10 22.96
C ARG A 97 25.71 -7.52 23.77
N ASN A 98 24.94 -6.63 23.16
CA ASN A 98 23.51 -6.48 23.40
C ASN A 98 22.94 -5.50 22.36
N ILE A 99 22.86 -5.96 21.11
CA ILE A 99 22.02 -5.32 20.10
C ILE A 99 20.58 -5.50 20.59
N ASP A 100 19.92 -4.43 21.01
CA ASP A 100 18.51 -4.49 21.37
C ASP A 100 17.70 -4.60 20.06
N TRP A 101 17.27 -5.82 19.73
CA TRP A 101 16.53 -6.13 18.50
C TRP A 101 15.07 -5.67 18.55
N LYS A 102 14.57 -5.21 19.70
CA LYS A 102 13.17 -4.82 19.90
C LYS A 102 12.64 -3.78 18.90
N PRO A 103 13.32 -2.67 18.58
CA PRO A 103 12.81 -1.68 17.61
C PRO A 103 12.76 -2.22 16.18
N MET A 104 13.74 -3.05 15.79
CA MET A 104 13.70 -3.77 14.51
C MET A 104 12.55 -4.76 14.46
N LEU A 105 12.34 -5.51 15.55
CA LEU A 105 11.25 -6.47 15.65
C LEU A 105 9.90 -5.78 15.56
N LEU A 106 9.70 -4.63 16.22
CA LEU A 106 8.44 -3.88 16.16
C LEU A 106 8.14 -3.36 14.75
N THR A 107 9.16 -2.85 14.05
CA THR A 107 9.00 -2.34 12.67
C THR A 107 8.69 -3.48 11.71
N PHE A 108 9.41 -4.61 11.84
CA PHE A 108 9.12 -5.85 11.11
C PHE A 108 7.70 -6.35 11.44
N LEU A 109 7.30 -6.24 12.72
CA LEU A 109 5.99 -6.63 13.23
C LEU A 109 4.85 -5.65 12.86
N LEU A 110 5.14 -4.49 12.28
CA LEU A 110 4.12 -3.62 11.70
C LEU A 110 4.03 -3.82 10.19
N GLN A 111 5.16 -4.05 9.52
CA GLN A 111 5.20 -4.29 8.09
C GLN A 111 4.65 -5.69 7.70
N TRP A 112 4.94 -6.75 8.47
CA TRP A 112 4.38 -8.08 8.19
C TRP A 112 2.84 -8.12 8.29
N LYS A 113 2.21 -7.36 9.21
CA LYS A 113 0.74 -7.29 9.34
C LYS A 113 0.11 -6.73 8.07
N LYS A 114 0.70 -5.69 7.49
CA LYS A 114 0.25 -5.11 6.22
C LYS A 114 0.46 -6.08 5.06
N SER A 115 1.59 -6.78 5.02
CA SER A 115 1.91 -7.77 3.97
C SER A 115 0.97 -8.97 3.98
N ILE A 116 0.68 -9.54 5.16
CA ILE A 116 -0.26 -10.67 5.32
C ILE A 116 -1.65 -10.27 4.84
N LEU A 117 -2.12 -9.08 5.17
CA LEU A 117 -3.45 -8.61 4.76
C LEU A 117 -3.58 -8.53 3.22
N ILE A 118 -2.53 -8.05 2.54
CA ILE A 118 -2.50 -8.02 1.06
C ILE A 118 -2.52 -9.43 0.47
N LEU A 119 -1.72 -10.35 1.04
CA LEU A 119 -1.63 -11.72 0.55
C LEU A 119 -2.94 -12.51 0.76
N VAL A 120 -3.64 -12.24 1.86
CA VAL A 120 -4.97 -12.81 2.13
C VAL A 120 -6.00 -12.32 1.11
N ILE A 121 -6.01 -11.03 0.76
CA ILE A 121 -6.91 -10.49 -0.26
C ILE A 121 -6.63 -11.10 -1.64
N LEU A 122 -5.36 -11.22 -2.02
CA LEU A 122 -4.92 -11.80 -3.28
C LEU A 122 -5.26 -13.29 -3.44
N THR A 123 -5.47 -14.02 -2.35
CA THR A 123 -5.80 -15.46 -2.40
C THR A 123 -7.30 -15.71 -2.25
N ILE A 124 -7.98 -15.02 -1.33
CA ILE A 124 -9.40 -15.23 -1.06
C ILE A 124 -10.26 -14.69 -2.22
N VAL A 125 -9.95 -13.50 -2.75
CA VAL A 125 -10.79 -12.86 -3.78
C VAL A 125 -10.84 -13.70 -5.07
N PRO A 126 -9.72 -14.17 -5.65
CA PRO A 126 -9.78 -15.03 -6.83
C PRO A 126 -10.44 -16.38 -6.54
N GLY A 127 -10.22 -16.94 -5.35
CA GLY A 127 -10.87 -18.19 -4.94
C GLY A 127 -12.40 -18.06 -4.90
N ALA A 128 -12.92 -16.98 -4.33
CA ALA A 128 -14.36 -16.70 -4.29
C ALA A 128 -14.94 -16.50 -5.70
N ILE A 129 -14.24 -15.78 -6.58
CA ILE A 129 -14.66 -15.58 -7.98
C ILE A 129 -14.70 -16.92 -8.73
N TYR A 130 -13.70 -17.78 -8.53
CA TYR A 130 -13.66 -19.09 -9.16
C TYR A 130 -14.82 -19.99 -8.71
N LEU A 131 -15.13 -20.01 -7.41
CA LEU A 131 -16.25 -20.79 -6.89
C LEU A 131 -17.60 -20.28 -7.43
N LEU A 132 -17.81 -18.97 -7.46
CA LEU A 132 -19.05 -18.38 -7.99
C LEU A 132 -19.24 -18.68 -9.48
N THR A 133 -18.18 -18.57 -10.28
CA THR A 133 -18.24 -18.88 -11.71
C THR A 133 -18.51 -20.36 -11.96
N ALA A 134 -17.86 -21.26 -11.20
CA ALA A 134 -18.11 -22.71 -11.28
C ALA A 134 -19.55 -23.08 -10.89
N SER A 135 -20.11 -22.48 -9.84
CA SER A 135 -21.50 -22.70 -9.42
C SER A 135 -22.52 -22.24 -10.48
N ILE A 136 -22.29 -21.09 -11.12
CA ILE A 136 -23.18 -20.58 -12.18
C ILE A 136 -23.13 -21.50 -13.41
N LEU A 137 -21.94 -21.91 -13.85
CA LEU A 137 -21.77 -22.78 -15.01
C LEU A 137 -22.42 -24.16 -14.81
N SER A 138 -22.19 -24.78 -13.65
CA SER A 138 -22.80 -26.07 -13.32
C SER A 138 -24.33 -25.98 -13.22
N GLY A 139 -24.86 -24.90 -12.62
CA GLY A 139 -26.30 -24.65 -12.56
C GLY A 139 -26.94 -24.46 -13.95
N MET A 140 -26.28 -23.74 -14.86
CA MET A 140 -26.74 -23.56 -16.24
C MET A 140 -26.74 -24.88 -17.01
N LEU A 141 -25.68 -25.69 -16.90
CA LEU A 141 -25.59 -27.00 -17.55
C LEU A 141 -26.74 -27.93 -17.11
N ILE A 142 -27.02 -28.00 -15.80
CA ILE A 142 -28.11 -28.83 -15.27
C ILE A 142 -29.46 -28.39 -15.83
N LYS A 143 -29.72 -27.07 -15.90
CA LYS A 143 -30.96 -26.55 -16.48
C LYS A 143 -31.09 -26.90 -17.96
N VAL A 144 -30.01 -26.75 -18.74
CA VAL A 144 -29.99 -27.09 -20.16
C VAL A 144 -30.23 -28.59 -20.38
N THR A 145 -29.56 -29.46 -19.63
CA THR A 145 -29.77 -30.91 -19.74
C THR A 145 -31.20 -31.31 -19.40
N ASN A 146 -31.80 -30.71 -18.36
CA ASN A 146 -33.20 -30.95 -18.01
C ASN A 146 -34.16 -30.45 -19.10
N PHE A 147 -33.89 -29.30 -19.70
CA PHE A 147 -34.68 -28.77 -20.81
C PHE A 147 -34.63 -29.69 -22.04
N ILE A 148 -33.45 -30.19 -22.41
CA ILE A 148 -33.28 -31.16 -23.50
C ILE A 148 -34.05 -32.46 -23.21
N ARG A 149 -33.99 -32.98 -21.98
CA ARG A 149 -34.75 -34.17 -21.59
C ARG A 149 -36.26 -33.97 -21.75
N ILE A 150 -36.79 -32.81 -21.35
CA ILE A 150 -38.21 -32.49 -21.52
C ILE A 150 -38.60 -32.49 -23.00
N ILE A 151 -37.78 -31.89 -23.87
CA ILE A 151 -38.02 -31.90 -25.31
C ILE A 151 -38.02 -33.32 -25.87
N ILE A 152 -37.02 -34.15 -25.52
CA ILE A 152 -36.92 -35.53 -26.01
C ILE A 152 -38.17 -36.34 -25.60
N ILE A 153 -38.58 -36.23 -24.33
CA ILE A 153 -39.79 -36.93 -23.84
C ILE A 153 -41.04 -36.44 -24.58
N GLY A 154 -41.15 -35.12 -24.85
CA GLY A 154 -42.23 -34.54 -25.62
C GLY A 154 -42.28 -35.09 -27.05
N VAL A 155 -41.15 -35.14 -27.75
CA VAL A 155 -41.05 -35.69 -29.11
C VAL A 155 -41.41 -37.17 -29.13
N GLN A 156 -40.93 -37.96 -28.17
CA GLN A 156 -41.27 -39.39 -28.06
C GLN A 156 -42.78 -39.60 -27.87
N LYS A 157 -43.43 -38.80 -27.01
CA LYS A 157 -44.88 -38.86 -26.81
C LYS A 157 -45.66 -38.51 -28.07
N VAL A 158 -45.28 -37.45 -28.77
CA VAL A 158 -45.92 -37.04 -30.03
C VAL A 158 -45.74 -38.13 -31.11
N ALA A 159 -44.54 -38.69 -31.24
CA ALA A 159 -44.29 -39.79 -32.16
C ALA A 159 -45.14 -41.03 -31.85
N SER A 160 -45.30 -41.40 -30.58
CA SER A 160 -46.16 -42.53 -30.19
C SER A 160 -47.65 -42.30 -30.50
N LEU A 161 -48.13 -41.06 -30.37
CA LEU A 161 -49.50 -40.68 -30.70
C LEU A 161 -49.74 -40.69 -32.21
N LEU A 162 -48.77 -40.23 -33.00
CA LEU A 162 -48.85 -40.27 -34.46
C LEU A 162 -48.85 -41.71 -34.99
N ILE A 163 -48.04 -42.61 -34.42
CA ILE A 163 -48.03 -44.03 -34.81
C ILE A 163 -49.36 -44.69 -34.47
N THR A 164 -49.97 -44.40 -33.31
CA THR A 164 -51.27 -44.97 -32.94
C THR A 164 -52.40 -44.46 -33.84
N LEU A 165 -52.44 -43.17 -34.15
CA LEU A 165 -53.42 -42.61 -35.10
C LEU A 165 -53.25 -43.15 -36.53
N ALA A 166 -52.01 -43.40 -36.96
CA ALA A 166 -51.73 -43.99 -38.26
C ALA A 166 -52.08 -45.49 -38.33
N SER A 167 -52.22 -46.16 -37.19
CA SER A 167 -52.54 -47.60 -37.10
C SER A 167 -54.05 -47.90 -37.05
N GLU A 168 -54.92 -46.90 -37.13
CA GLU A 168 -56.37 -47.13 -37.15
C GLU A 168 -56.75 -47.91 -38.43
N PRO A 169 -57.25 -49.15 -38.30
CA PRO A 169 -57.49 -50.00 -39.46
C PRO A 169 -58.63 -49.44 -40.32
N ALA A 170 -58.38 -49.39 -41.63
CA ALA A 170 -59.38 -49.06 -42.63
C ALA A 170 -60.64 -49.92 -42.41
N GLY A 171 -61.79 -49.25 -42.38
CA GLY A 171 -63.10 -49.81 -42.04
C GLY A 171 -63.49 -51.06 -42.82
N PRO A 172 -64.54 -51.76 -42.34
CA PRO A 172 -64.90 -53.10 -42.78
C PRO A 172 -65.11 -53.17 -44.29
N GLN A 173 -64.38 -54.07 -44.95
CA GLN A 173 -64.59 -54.39 -46.36
C GLN A 173 -65.97 -55.04 -46.54
N PRO A 174 -66.76 -54.63 -47.54
CA PRO A 174 -68.04 -55.26 -47.82
C PRO A 174 -67.79 -56.69 -48.32
N ALA A 175 -68.52 -57.63 -47.71
CA ALA A 175 -68.54 -59.03 -48.13
C ALA A 175 -69.02 -59.13 -49.59
N VAL A 176 -68.21 -59.79 -50.43
CA VAL A 176 -68.61 -60.19 -51.78
C VAL A 176 -68.91 -61.69 -51.71
N ASP A 177 -70.21 -62.00 -51.74
CA ASP A 177 -70.72 -63.33 -52.05
C ASP A 177 -70.37 -63.69 -53.50
N ILE A 178 -69.88 -64.91 -53.72
CA ILE A 178 -70.20 -65.90 -54.79
C ILE A 178 -69.27 -67.10 -54.63
#